data_AF-A0ABD3RA77-F1
#
_entry.id   AF-A0ABD3RA77-F1
#
_cell.length_a   1.000
_cell.length_b   1.000
_cell.length_c   1.000
_cell.angle_alpha   90.00
_cell.angle_beta   90.00
_cell.angle_gamma   90.00
#
_symmetry.space_group_name_H-M   'P 1'
#
loop_
_entity.id
_entity.type
_entity.pdbx_description
1 polymer ?
#
loop_
_entity_poly.entity_id
_entity_poly.type
_entity_poly.pdbx_seq_one_letter_code
_entity_poly.pdbx_strand_id
1 'polypeptide(L)'
;MSPPNSNPTTTGDDTAAAVIVNAGNDDSASAFSAGSTPHVVDVDENDPRKKVFFTTSDLIERMNSAMRRASPDDCPMSSSSSAARTASPSSASSLSYKSSENCFRSMGASGGFELHARMPDGSYRPARQSEMAAADFQSKLRQASEAISGMGSRRKLQWAERQRRMGNALFERGEYVEAMDVYLTCLVAVDRAGDSTHIDPSPGSTNGDDVENISVRMEREIQLPVLLNLALCAMKMGMLSKAERFCNFAIDETSCGKISPKAHFRRGRARLLMGRYPEAESDLDAALGMLSLDDVAKVGCDHSDGGVQGVEVERTRAVVLREKQRLRLLVERAERNRKAQKRAMERFFGSSSLIEDDKGMGSSTADCVDDSPSLYPEKRDIAQLFPRSDKVIVEYNDDGTIDNLKQRSTYFQWYLRMLGRCAQKILDIIGDEQGDGPEVVPSSYQRDLANATSMIECKKDA
;
A
#
# COMPACT_ATOMS: atom_id res chain seq x y z
N MET A 1 7.79 71.00 2.39
CA MET A 1 8.41 69.65 2.34
C MET A 1 7.39 68.74 1.69
N SER A 2 7.58 68.51 0.39
CA SER A 2 6.67 67.75 -0.47
C SER A 2 7.38 66.46 -0.91
N PRO A 3 6.70 65.31 -1.01
CA PRO A 3 7.31 64.11 -1.57
C PRO A 3 7.26 64.15 -3.11
N PRO A 4 8.32 63.76 -3.82
CA PRO A 4 8.26 63.59 -5.26
C PRO A 4 7.80 62.19 -5.65
N ASN A 5 6.96 62.23 -6.67
CA ASN A 5 6.38 61.16 -7.46
C ASN A 5 7.38 60.76 -8.57
N SER A 6 7.57 59.47 -8.86
CA SER A 6 8.03 59.01 -10.19
C SER A 6 7.87 57.49 -10.38
N ASN A 7 6.91 57.13 -11.23
CA ASN A 7 6.92 55.95 -12.12
C ASN A 7 7.49 56.41 -13.50
N PRO A 8 7.50 55.58 -14.56
CA PRO A 8 8.12 54.27 -14.77
C PRO A 8 9.02 54.30 -16.05
N THR A 9 9.72 53.22 -16.40
CA THR A 9 10.18 53.04 -17.80
C THR A 9 10.30 51.57 -18.19
N THR A 10 9.42 51.20 -19.11
CA THR A 10 9.43 50.05 -20.03
C THR A 10 10.50 50.19 -21.10
N THR A 11 11.18 49.09 -21.44
CA THR A 11 11.70 48.64 -22.76
C THR A 11 12.35 47.27 -22.49
N GLY A 12 12.28 46.22 -23.31
CA GLY A 12 11.75 45.96 -24.64
C GLY A 12 12.39 44.66 -25.13
N ASP A 13 11.55 43.75 -25.62
CA ASP A 13 11.71 42.75 -26.69
C ASP A 13 12.95 41.83 -26.82
N ASP A 14 12.60 40.54 -26.88
CA ASP A 14 12.90 39.55 -27.91
C ASP A 14 14.34 39.30 -28.36
N THR A 15 14.80 38.05 -28.19
CA THR A 15 14.95 37.12 -29.34
C THR A 15 15.35 35.72 -28.90
N ALA A 16 14.64 34.75 -29.45
CA ALA A 16 14.91 33.32 -29.37
C ALA A 16 16.17 32.94 -30.15
N ALA A 17 17.02 32.09 -29.57
CA ALA A 17 17.99 31.30 -30.31
C ALA A 17 17.94 29.86 -29.79
N ALA A 18 17.27 29.00 -30.57
CA ALA A 18 17.34 27.56 -30.44
C ALA A 18 18.75 27.10 -30.81
N VAL A 19 19.50 26.60 -29.83
CA VAL A 19 20.77 25.91 -30.08
C VAL A 19 20.48 24.41 -30.13
N ILE A 20 20.37 23.91 -31.36
CA ILE A 20 20.50 22.49 -31.68
C ILE A 20 22.00 22.20 -31.66
N VAL A 21 22.49 21.50 -30.63
CA VAL A 21 23.81 20.85 -30.70
C VAL A 21 23.58 19.39 -31.03
N ASN A 22 24.06 19.02 -32.21
CA ASN A 22 24.17 17.65 -32.71
C ASN A 22 25.67 17.39 -32.86
N ALA A 23 26.25 16.54 -32.03
CA ALA A 23 27.59 15.94 -32.13
C ALA A 23 27.77 15.00 -30.92
N GLY A 24 28.29 13.78 -31.01
CA GLY A 24 28.86 13.05 -32.12
C GLY A 24 29.09 11.59 -31.67
N ASN A 25 29.07 10.68 -32.64
CA ASN A 25 29.67 9.37 -32.53
C ASN A 25 31.16 9.55 -32.22
N ASP A 26 31.67 8.86 -31.21
CA ASP A 26 33.05 8.40 -31.19
C ASP A 26 33.09 6.96 -30.69
N ASP A 27 33.25 6.07 -31.67
CA ASP A 27 33.75 4.71 -31.49
C ASP A 27 35.22 4.79 -31.04
N SER A 28 35.49 4.28 -29.85
CA SER A 28 36.84 3.89 -29.44
C SER A 28 36.75 2.69 -28.52
N ALA A 29 36.82 1.53 -29.16
CA ALA A 29 37.09 0.26 -28.53
C ALA A 29 38.42 0.33 -27.74
N SER A 30 38.36 0.03 -26.45
CA SER A 30 39.49 -0.59 -25.76
C SER A 30 39.01 -1.88 -25.13
N ALA A 31 39.61 -2.96 -25.62
CA ALA A 31 39.35 -4.32 -25.21
C ALA A 31 39.83 -4.53 -23.77
N PHE A 32 38.91 -4.86 -22.86
CA PHE A 32 39.24 -5.71 -21.72
C PHE A 32 38.47 -7.03 -21.85
N SER A 33 39.29 -8.07 -21.95
CA SER A 33 38.89 -9.46 -22.10
C SER A 33 38.01 -9.93 -20.95
N ALA A 34 37.05 -10.76 -21.33
CA ALA A 34 36.06 -11.45 -20.54
C ALA A 34 36.60 -12.22 -19.33
N GLY A 35 35.69 -12.47 -18.36
CA GLY A 35 35.73 -13.73 -17.61
C GLY A 35 35.39 -13.67 -16.13
N SER A 36 34.17 -13.28 -15.76
CA SER A 36 33.43 -13.93 -14.66
C SER A 36 31.99 -13.45 -14.65
N THR A 37 31.16 -14.12 -15.45
CA THR A 37 29.74 -14.20 -15.14
C THR A 37 29.62 -14.86 -13.77
N PRO A 38 28.90 -14.28 -12.80
CA PRO A 38 28.67 -14.96 -11.53
C PRO A 38 28.04 -16.30 -11.85
N HIS A 39 28.70 -17.37 -11.40
CA HIS A 39 28.20 -18.72 -11.51
C HIS A 39 26.88 -18.77 -10.73
N VAL A 40 25.77 -18.58 -11.44
CA VAL A 40 24.43 -18.89 -10.93
C VAL A 40 24.47 -20.39 -10.74
N VAL A 41 24.79 -20.81 -9.53
CA VAL A 41 24.61 -22.19 -9.11
C VAL A 41 23.11 -22.41 -9.25
N ASP A 42 22.70 -23.25 -10.21
CA ASP A 42 21.33 -23.78 -10.27
C ASP A 42 21.11 -24.53 -8.97
N VAL A 43 20.65 -23.79 -7.97
CA VAL A 43 20.37 -24.39 -6.69
C VAL A 43 18.98 -24.97 -6.78
N ASP A 44 18.93 -26.30 -6.79
CA ASP A 44 17.71 -27.07 -6.67
C ASP A 44 16.83 -26.50 -5.56
N GLU A 45 15.76 -25.82 -5.97
CA GLU A 45 14.87 -25.05 -5.09
C GLU A 45 14.06 -25.98 -4.16
N ASN A 46 14.09 -27.28 -4.43
CA ASN A 46 13.44 -28.31 -3.65
C ASN A 46 14.35 -28.99 -2.61
N ASP A 47 15.60 -28.57 -2.39
CA ASP A 47 16.38 -29.12 -1.29
C ASP A 47 15.83 -28.60 0.06
N PRO A 48 15.15 -29.45 0.88
CA PRO A 48 14.64 -29.03 2.19
C PRO A 48 15.74 -28.57 3.15
N ARG A 49 17.02 -28.83 2.83
CA ARG A 49 18.18 -28.36 3.61
C ARG A 49 18.51 -26.89 3.37
N LYS A 50 17.85 -26.23 2.41
CA LYS A 50 18.12 -24.83 2.07
C LYS A 50 17.20 -23.83 2.77
N LYS A 51 16.12 -24.29 3.42
CA LYS A 51 15.28 -23.42 4.26
C LYS A 51 16.08 -22.92 5.47
N VAL A 52 16.13 -21.61 5.66
CA VAL A 52 16.91 -20.98 6.75
C VAL A 52 16.25 -21.16 8.11
N PHE A 53 14.94 -21.32 8.15
CA PHE A 53 14.17 -21.49 9.37
C PHE A 53 13.25 -22.70 9.25
N PHE A 54 13.11 -23.45 10.34
CA PHE A 54 12.21 -24.58 10.44
C PHE A 54 10.89 -24.14 11.07
N THR A 55 9.80 -24.10 10.30
CA THR A 55 8.53 -23.54 10.79
C THR A 55 7.64 -24.58 11.50
N THR A 56 6.54 -24.12 12.10
CA THR A 56 5.55 -25.02 12.72
C THR A 56 4.86 -25.84 11.62
N SER A 57 4.57 -25.25 10.48
CA SER A 57 4.05 -25.94 9.29
C SER A 57 5.03 -27.01 8.79
N ASP A 58 6.33 -26.71 8.71
CA ASP A 58 7.36 -27.69 8.29
C ASP A 58 7.39 -28.90 9.26
N LEU A 59 7.25 -28.66 10.57
CA LEU A 59 7.17 -29.71 11.57
C LEU A 59 5.93 -30.59 11.38
N ILE A 60 4.76 -29.98 11.23
CA ILE A 60 3.48 -30.69 11.02
C ILE A 60 3.55 -31.52 9.74
N GLU A 61 4.06 -30.95 8.64
CA GLU A 61 4.21 -31.64 7.36
C GLU A 61 5.16 -32.84 7.49
N ARG A 62 6.28 -32.68 8.19
CA ARG A 62 7.25 -33.75 8.43
C ARG A 62 6.66 -34.87 9.29
N MET A 63 5.93 -34.53 10.35
CA MET A 63 5.25 -35.52 11.21
C MET A 63 4.17 -36.27 10.45
N ASN A 64 3.34 -35.57 9.67
CA ASN A 64 2.30 -36.18 8.83
C ASN A 64 2.89 -37.10 7.76
N SER A 65 4.00 -36.68 7.16
CA SER A 65 4.73 -37.52 6.19
C SER A 65 5.36 -38.75 6.83
N ALA A 66 5.88 -38.64 8.06
CA ALA A 66 6.42 -39.77 8.79
C ALA A 66 5.33 -40.78 9.16
N MET A 67 4.15 -40.34 9.61
CA MET A 67 3.03 -41.22 9.93
C MET A 67 2.49 -41.96 8.70
N ARG A 68 2.39 -41.28 7.55
CA ARG A 68 2.02 -41.91 6.28
C ARG A 68 3.00 -43.00 5.87
N ARG A 69 4.30 -42.81 6.09
CA ARG A 69 5.33 -43.84 5.82
C ARG A 69 5.28 -45.00 6.81
N ALA A 70 4.82 -44.76 8.04
CA ALA A 70 4.80 -45.74 9.11
C ALA A 70 3.54 -46.62 9.12
N SER A 71 2.49 -46.30 8.35
CA SER A 71 1.32 -47.16 8.13
C SER A 71 1.53 -48.01 6.88
N PRO A 72 2.03 -49.26 6.99
CA PRO A 72 2.33 -50.12 5.85
C PRO A 72 1.09 -50.88 5.35
N ASP A 73 -0.07 -50.66 5.97
CA ASP A 73 -1.31 -51.44 5.74
C ASP A 73 -2.13 -51.00 4.53
N ASP A 74 -1.63 -50.09 3.69
CA ASP A 74 -2.03 -50.02 2.29
C ASP A 74 -1.41 -51.22 1.54
N CYS A 75 -1.82 -52.41 1.95
CA CYS A 75 -1.79 -53.59 1.09
C CYS A 75 -2.45 -53.19 -0.23
N PRO A 76 -1.85 -53.47 -1.40
CA PRO A 76 -2.53 -53.30 -2.67
C PRO A 76 -3.79 -54.17 -2.63
N MET A 77 -4.93 -53.54 -2.32
CA MET A 77 -6.23 -54.18 -2.38
C MET A 77 -6.39 -54.61 -3.83
N SER A 78 -6.22 -55.91 -4.00
CA SER A 78 -6.57 -56.75 -5.13
C SER A 78 -7.37 -56.00 -6.19
N SER A 79 -6.75 -55.88 -7.36
CA SER A 79 -7.39 -55.63 -8.64
C SER A 79 -8.53 -56.63 -8.87
N SER A 80 -9.70 -56.36 -8.29
CA SER A 80 -10.95 -57.03 -8.63
C SER A 80 -11.55 -56.28 -9.81
N SER A 81 -11.21 -56.82 -10.97
CA SER A 81 -11.94 -56.69 -12.22
C SER A 81 -13.46 -56.74 -11.99
N SER A 82 -14.17 -55.66 -12.33
CA SER A 82 -15.56 -55.77 -12.74
C SER A 82 -15.84 -54.81 -13.88
N ALA A 83 -16.26 -55.44 -14.98
CA ALA A 83 -16.41 -54.91 -16.31
C ALA A 83 -17.51 -53.86 -16.47
N ALA A 84 -17.29 -53.02 -17.49
CA ALA A 84 -18.26 -52.57 -18.48
C ALA A 84 -19.60 -51.98 -17.99
N ARG A 85 -19.75 -50.66 -18.19
CA ARG A 85 -20.98 -50.10 -18.75
C ARG A 85 -20.73 -48.82 -19.52
N THR A 86 -20.76 -48.98 -20.83
CA THR A 86 -20.95 -47.97 -21.87
C THR A 86 -22.30 -47.27 -21.72
N ALA A 87 -22.33 -45.94 -21.64
CA ALA A 87 -23.42 -45.12 -22.16
C ALA A 87 -22.99 -43.65 -22.34
N SER A 88 -23.44 -43.10 -23.46
CA SER A 88 -22.96 -41.95 -24.23
C SER A 88 -23.51 -40.57 -23.75
N PRO A 89 -23.10 -39.46 -24.39
CA PRO A 89 -23.21 -38.10 -23.85
C PRO A 89 -24.32 -37.25 -24.47
N SER A 90 -24.83 -36.29 -23.69
CA SER A 90 -25.57 -35.07 -24.07
C SER A 90 -25.96 -34.40 -22.74
N SER A 91 -25.89 -33.10 -22.46
CA SER A 91 -25.96 -31.90 -23.29
C SER A 91 -25.62 -30.68 -22.42
N ALA A 92 -24.86 -29.76 -23.00
CA ALA A 92 -24.93 -28.29 -22.93
C ALA A 92 -25.33 -27.54 -21.63
N SER A 93 -24.44 -26.60 -21.28
CA SER A 93 -24.73 -25.22 -20.86
C SER A 93 -25.26 -24.95 -19.44
N SER A 94 -24.31 -24.63 -18.55
CA SER A 94 -24.51 -23.60 -17.52
C SER A 94 -23.15 -23.11 -17.02
N LEU A 95 -22.70 -21.95 -17.52
CA LEU A 95 -21.55 -21.20 -17.01
C LEU A 95 -21.90 -20.60 -15.64
N SER A 96 -21.82 -21.43 -14.61
CA SER A 96 -21.80 -20.99 -13.22
C SER A 96 -20.34 -20.82 -12.82
N TYR A 97 -19.91 -19.56 -12.71
CA TYR A 97 -18.61 -19.17 -12.17
C TYR A 97 -18.58 -19.52 -10.67
N LYS A 98 -18.33 -20.79 -10.36
CA LYS A 98 -18.10 -21.26 -9.00
C LYS A 98 -16.72 -20.79 -8.57
N SER A 99 -16.71 -19.81 -7.68
CA SER A 99 -15.56 -19.44 -6.87
C SER A 99 -14.92 -20.70 -6.29
N SER A 100 -13.69 -20.99 -6.70
CA SER A 100 -12.93 -22.20 -6.39
C SER A 100 -12.21 -22.10 -5.04
N GLU A 101 -12.84 -21.48 -4.05
CA GLU A 101 -12.30 -21.41 -2.70
C GLU A 101 -12.92 -22.50 -1.82
N ASN A 102 -12.05 -23.35 -1.29
CA ASN A 102 -12.27 -24.17 -0.09
C ASN A 102 -13.25 -25.34 -0.19
N CYS A 103 -13.13 -26.16 -1.24
CA CYS A 103 -13.43 -27.58 -1.11
C CYS A 103 -12.16 -28.38 -0.78
N PHE A 104 -11.43 -27.98 0.28
CA PHE A 104 -10.65 -28.92 1.09
C PHE A 104 -11.66 -29.78 1.86
N ARG A 105 -12.44 -30.56 1.11
CA ARG A 105 -13.32 -31.58 1.65
C ARG A 105 -12.41 -32.53 2.40
N SER A 106 -12.60 -32.54 3.72
CA SER A 106 -12.31 -33.63 4.65
C SER A 106 -12.45 -34.99 3.95
N MET A 107 -11.38 -35.41 3.28
CA MET A 107 -11.26 -36.70 2.61
C MET A 107 -10.34 -37.52 3.49
N GLY A 108 -10.98 -38.36 4.29
CA GLY A 108 -10.35 -39.48 4.98
C GLY A 108 -9.66 -39.08 6.27
N ALA A 109 -10.18 -39.61 7.36
CA ALA A 109 -9.58 -39.64 8.69
C ALA A 109 -8.26 -40.45 8.70
N SER A 110 -7.29 -40.08 7.87
CA SER A 110 -5.90 -40.50 8.03
C SER A 110 -5.33 -39.63 9.14
N GLY A 111 -5.01 -40.24 10.28
CA GLY A 111 -4.67 -39.54 11.53
C GLY A 111 -3.43 -38.65 11.41
N GLY A 112 -3.63 -37.42 10.93
CA GLY A 112 -2.62 -36.36 10.83
C GLY A 112 -2.60 -35.45 12.07
N PHE A 113 -1.46 -34.84 12.34
CA PHE A 113 -1.34 -33.68 13.21
C PHE A 113 -1.92 -32.45 12.51
N GLU A 114 -2.74 -31.69 13.23
CA GLU A 114 -3.31 -30.42 12.82
C GLU A 114 -3.07 -29.38 13.93
N LEU A 115 -2.73 -28.14 13.55
CA LEU A 115 -2.56 -27.06 14.51
C LEU A 115 -3.94 -26.56 14.95
N HIS A 116 -4.19 -26.51 16.26
CA HIS A 116 -5.45 -25.99 16.80
C HIS A 116 -5.23 -24.66 17.53
N ALA A 117 -6.08 -23.67 17.24
CA ALA A 117 -6.14 -22.41 17.95
C ALA A 117 -7.05 -22.54 19.20
N ARG A 118 -6.55 -22.07 20.34
CA ARG A 118 -7.32 -22.01 21.59
C ARG A 118 -8.13 -20.72 21.63
N MET A 119 -9.44 -20.85 21.77
CA MET A 119 -10.38 -19.73 21.88
C MET A 119 -10.44 -19.21 23.32
N PRO A 120 -10.93 -17.97 23.56
CA PRO A 120 -11.03 -17.39 24.91
C PRO A 120 -11.93 -18.18 25.88
N ASP A 121 -12.89 -18.94 25.35
CA ASP A 121 -13.76 -19.85 26.12
C ASP A 121 -13.05 -21.17 26.52
N GLY A 122 -11.78 -21.35 26.13
CA GLY A 122 -10.99 -22.55 26.35
C GLY A 122 -11.22 -23.67 25.34
N SER A 123 -12.15 -23.51 24.39
CA SER A 123 -12.36 -24.46 23.31
C SER A 123 -11.21 -24.43 22.30
N TYR A 124 -11.12 -25.49 21.49
CA TYR A 124 -10.12 -25.61 20.43
C TYR A 124 -10.81 -25.72 19.08
N ARG A 125 -10.27 -25.02 18.09
CA ARG A 125 -10.66 -25.19 16.69
C ARG A 125 -9.41 -25.32 15.82
N PRO A 126 -9.52 -25.93 14.62
CA PRO A 126 -8.47 -25.84 13.62
C PRO A 126 -7.96 -24.41 13.43
N ALA A 127 -6.64 -24.27 13.37
CA ALA A 127 -5.98 -22.99 13.11
C ALA A 127 -6.28 -22.56 11.67
N ARG A 128 -6.68 -21.30 11.51
CA ARG A 128 -6.83 -20.69 10.19
C ARG A 128 -5.45 -20.49 9.56
N GLN A 129 -5.41 -20.34 8.23
CA GLN A 129 -4.16 -20.06 7.51
C GLN A 129 -3.39 -18.85 8.09
N SER A 130 -4.10 -17.80 8.49
CA SER A 130 -3.50 -16.61 9.12
C SER A 130 -2.86 -16.90 10.49
N GLU A 131 -3.44 -17.83 11.26
CA GLU A 131 -2.93 -18.22 12.59
C GLU A 131 -1.72 -19.15 12.44
N MET A 132 -1.76 -20.05 11.47
CA MET A 132 -0.63 -20.90 11.11
C MET A 132 0.56 -20.06 10.60
N ALA A 133 0.31 -19.09 9.72
CA ALA A 133 1.33 -18.15 9.27
C ALA A 133 1.92 -17.32 10.43
N ALA A 134 1.10 -16.89 11.37
CA ALA A 134 1.57 -16.18 12.57
C ALA A 134 2.44 -17.08 13.47
N ALA A 135 2.06 -18.33 13.69
CA ALA A 135 2.83 -19.30 14.46
C ALA A 135 4.18 -19.63 13.78
N ASP A 136 4.18 -19.75 12.46
CA ASP A 136 5.40 -19.93 11.66
C ASP A 136 6.33 -18.74 11.81
N PHE A 137 5.80 -17.53 11.66
CA PHE A 137 6.57 -16.31 11.79
C PHE A 137 7.15 -16.14 13.21
N GLN A 138 6.36 -16.42 14.26
CA GLN A 138 6.86 -16.43 15.65
C GLN A 138 7.99 -17.44 15.85
N SER A 139 7.88 -18.63 15.23
CA SER A 139 8.92 -19.65 15.27
C SER A 139 10.21 -19.18 14.59
N LYS A 140 10.11 -18.48 13.46
CA LYS A 140 11.26 -17.86 12.75
C LYS A 140 11.95 -16.82 13.63
N LEU A 141 11.18 -15.89 14.23
CA LEU A 141 11.72 -14.86 15.11
C LEU A 141 12.42 -15.45 16.34
N ARG A 142 11.83 -16.49 16.94
CA ARG A 142 12.44 -17.20 18.08
C ARG A 142 13.77 -17.85 17.70
N GLN A 143 13.81 -18.60 16.60
CA GLN A 143 15.04 -19.22 16.08
C GLN A 143 16.11 -18.18 15.78
N ALA A 144 15.74 -17.05 15.15
CA ALA A 144 16.66 -15.94 14.89
C ALA A 144 17.24 -15.39 16.20
N SER A 145 16.39 -15.14 17.20
CA SER A 145 16.80 -14.63 18.52
C SER A 145 17.76 -15.59 19.24
N GLU A 146 17.44 -16.89 19.26
CA GLU A 146 18.29 -17.93 19.85
C GLU A 146 19.65 -18.00 19.14
N ALA A 147 19.67 -17.94 17.80
CA ALA A 147 20.90 -17.97 17.01
C ALA A 147 21.84 -16.80 17.34
N ILE A 148 21.31 -15.59 17.56
CA ILE A 148 22.13 -14.40 17.82
C ILE A 148 22.47 -14.16 19.29
N SER A 149 21.82 -14.87 20.24
CA SER A 149 21.91 -14.57 21.68
C SER A 149 23.34 -14.68 22.24
N GLY A 150 24.19 -15.52 21.65
CA GLY A 150 25.61 -15.66 22.02
C GLY A 150 26.60 -14.96 21.08
N MET A 151 26.13 -14.19 20.10
CA MET A 151 27.00 -13.55 19.11
C MET A 151 27.48 -12.16 19.57
N GLY A 152 28.78 -11.88 19.43
CA GLY A 152 29.31 -10.52 19.59
C GLY A 152 28.81 -9.58 18.48
N SER A 153 28.82 -8.26 18.75
CA SER A 153 28.21 -7.23 17.87
C SER A 153 28.68 -7.28 16.42
N ARG A 154 29.98 -7.52 16.18
CA ARG A 154 30.54 -7.68 14.82
C ARG A 154 29.96 -8.89 14.07
N ARG A 155 29.75 -10.01 14.77
CA ARG A 155 29.14 -11.21 14.18
C ARG A 155 27.64 -11.01 13.93
N LYS A 156 26.93 -10.31 14.83
CA LYS A 156 25.54 -9.91 14.62
C LYS A 156 25.38 -9.06 13.36
N LEU A 157 26.26 -8.08 13.15
CA LEU A 157 26.27 -7.25 11.94
C LEU A 157 26.41 -8.10 10.67
N GLN A 158 27.38 -9.01 10.63
CA GLN A 158 27.55 -9.92 9.48
C GLN A 158 26.36 -10.86 9.26
N TRP A 159 25.74 -11.32 10.35
CA TRP A 159 24.54 -12.15 10.27
C TRP A 159 23.36 -11.36 9.70
N ALA A 160 23.14 -10.14 10.18
CA ALA A 160 22.09 -9.25 9.70
C ALA A 160 22.29 -8.90 8.22
N GLU A 161 23.53 -8.65 7.81
CA GLU A 161 23.87 -8.38 6.40
C GLU A 161 23.57 -9.58 5.48
N ARG A 162 23.77 -10.82 5.97
CA ARG A 162 23.35 -12.02 5.23
C ARG A 162 21.83 -12.11 5.11
N GLN A 163 21.09 -11.83 6.18
CA GLN A 163 19.62 -11.83 6.15
C GLN A 163 19.10 -10.75 5.19
N ARG A 164 19.64 -9.52 5.25
CA ARG A 164 19.29 -8.42 4.34
C ARG A 164 19.47 -8.83 2.88
N ARG A 165 20.62 -9.41 2.51
CA ARG A 165 20.88 -9.90 1.15
C ARG A 165 19.92 -11.00 0.71
N MET A 166 19.56 -11.92 1.61
CA MET A 166 18.56 -12.94 1.31
C MET A 166 17.16 -12.34 1.10
N GLY A 167 16.78 -11.36 1.92
CA GLY A 167 15.54 -10.60 1.75
C GLY A 167 15.51 -9.84 0.41
N ASN A 168 16.65 -9.25 0.00
CA ASN A 168 16.76 -8.58 -1.30
C ASN A 168 16.56 -9.58 -2.44
N ALA A 169 17.17 -10.76 -2.38
CA ALA A 169 17.00 -11.80 -3.41
C ALA A 169 15.54 -12.28 -3.51
N LEU A 170 14.84 -12.46 -2.39
CA LEU A 170 13.40 -12.79 -2.37
C LEU A 170 12.56 -11.65 -2.97
N PHE A 171 12.89 -10.41 -2.62
CA PHE A 171 12.21 -9.22 -3.13
C PHE A 171 12.32 -9.08 -4.65
N GLU A 172 13.51 -9.34 -5.21
CA GLU A 172 13.76 -9.34 -6.65
C GLU A 172 12.95 -10.40 -7.40
N ARG A 173 12.69 -11.56 -6.77
CA ARG A 173 11.81 -12.61 -7.30
C ARG A 173 10.32 -12.29 -7.19
N GLY A 174 9.94 -11.23 -6.46
CA GLY A 174 8.54 -10.87 -6.22
C GLY A 174 7.89 -11.61 -5.05
N GLU A 175 8.67 -12.38 -4.28
CA GLU A 175 8.22 -13.09 -3.07
C GLU A 175 8.20 -12.13 -1.88
N TYR A 176 7.29 -11.15 -1.91
CA TYR A 176 7.28 -10.03 -0.96
C TYR A 176 6.93 -10.44 0.47
N VAL A 177 6.14 -11.50 0.66
CA VAL A 177 5.73 -11.99 1.99
C VAL A 177 6.94 -12.62 2.68
N GLU A 178 7.64 -13.50 1.97
CA GLU A 178 8.84 -14.18 2.42
C GLU A 178 9.99 -13.19 2.64
N ALA A 179 10.17 -12.24 1.72
CA ALA A 179 11.15 -11.16 1.89
C ALA A 179 10.88 -10.36 3.18
N MET A 180 9.62 -10.02 3.45
CA MET A 180 9.23 -9.29 4.65
C MET A 180 9.56 -10.08 5.92
N ASP A 181 9.28 -11.39 5.95
CA ASP A 181 9.65 -12.25 7.07
C ASP A 181 11.16 -12.21 7.35
N VAL A 182 11.98 -12.35 6.29
CA VAL A 182 13.44 -12.34 6.40
C VAL A 182 13.94 -10.97 6.90
N TYR A 183 13.42 -9.87 6.36
CA TYR A 183 13.75 -8.52 6.84
C TYR A 183 13.35 -8.32 8.31
N LEU A 184 12.21 -8.84 8.76
CA LEU A 184 11.83 -8.75 10.18
C LEU A 184 12.77 -9.59 11.06
N THR A 185 13.21 -10.77 10.62
CA THR A 185 14.23 -11.52 11.37
C THR A 185 15.56 -10.78 11.45
N CYS A 186 15.88 -9.94 10.46
CA CYS A 186 17.08 -9.11 10.48
C CYS A 186 17.05 -8.08 11.61
N LEU A 187 15.87 -7.53 11.95
CA LEU A 187 15.72 -6.53 13.03
C LEU A 187 15.95 -7.11 14.43
N VAL A 188 15.80 -8.42 14.62
CA VAL A 188 16.10 -9.10 15.89
C VAL A 188 17.56 -8.90 16.31
N ALA A 189 18.47 -8.73 15.33
CA ALA A 189 19.88 -8.44 15.60
C ALA A 189 20.15 -7.03 16.12
N VAL A 190 19.23 -6.09 15.88
CA VAL A 190 19.39 -4.65 16.15
C VAL A 190 18.93 -4.28 17.57
N ASP A 191 17.82 -4.85 18.04
CA ASP A 191 17.16 -4.49 19.33
C ASP A 191 18.03 -4.68 20.59
N ARG A 192 19.14 -5.42 20.50
CA ARG A 192 19.94 -5.83 21.68
C ARG A 192 21.24 -5.05 21.88
N ALA A 193 21.49 -4.01 21.11
CA ALA A 193 22.71 -3.22 21.29
C ALA A 193 22.67 -2.36 22.58
N GLY A 194 21.49 -1.87 22.98
CA GLY A 194 21.34 -0.93 24.10
C GLY A 194 21.29 -1.54 25.50
N ASP A 195 20.95 -2.83 25.65
CA ASP A 195 20.64 -3.44 26.95
C ASP A 195 21.88 -4.00 27.69
N SER A 196 23.09 -3.70 27.19
CA SER A 196 24.36 -4.23 27.71
C SER A 196 24.88 -3.48 28.94
N THR A 197 24.04 -2.73 29.65
CA THR A 197 24.43 -1.93 30.82
C THR A 197 24.80 -2.76 32.05
N HIS A 198 24.75 -4.09 31.96
CA HIS A 198 25.03 -5.02 33.06
C HIS A 198 26.32 -5.83 32.88
N ILE A 199 27.33 -5.26 32.21
CA ILE A 199 28.66 -5.86 32.17
C ILE A 199 29.49 -5.25 33.30
N ASP A 200 29.80 -6.10 34.28
CA ASP A 200 30.79 -5.87 35.33
C ASP A 200 31.99 -5.10 34.76
N PRO A 201 32.39 -3.96 35.36
CA PRO A 201 33.51 -3.17 34.89
C PRO A 201 34.80 -3.97 35.09
N SER A 202 35.11 -4.86 34.15
CA SER A 202 36.38 -5.58 34.13
C SER A 202 37.44 -4.57 33.68
N PRO A 203 38.34 -4.13 34.57
CA PRO A 203 39.27 -3.06 34.29
C PRO A 203 40.40 -3.60 33.42
N GLY A 204 40.28 -3.43 32.11
CA GLY A 204 41.33 -3.86 31.18
C GLY A 204 40.93 -4.01 29.72
N SER A 205 39.63 -3.97 29.39
CA SER A 205 39.20 -4.07 27.98
C SER A 205 39.21 -2.70 27.33
N THR A 206 40.33 -2.38 26.71
CA THR A 206 40.55 -1.20 25.86
C THR A 206 39.53 -1.10 24.71
N ASN A 207 39.01 0.12 24.54
CA ASN A 207 38.28 0.69 23.38
C ASN A 207 36.73 0.70 23.48
N GLY A 208 36.19 1.55 24.35
CA GLY A 208 34.76 1.92 24.32
C GLY A 208 34.33 2.54 22.98
N ASP A 209 35.24 3.22 22.28
CA ASP A 209 34.98 3.87 20.98
C ASP A 209 34.56 2.89 19.87
N ASP A 210 34.96 1.61 19.97
CA ASP A 210 34.60 0.60 18.97
C ASP A 210 33.13 0.18 19.06
N VAL A 211 32.52 0.22 20.25
CA VAL A 211 31.14 -0.25 20.48
C VAL A 211 30.13 0.75 19.93
N GLU A 212 30.32 2.05 20.21
CA GLU A 212 29.44 3.11 19.70
C GLU A 212 29.48 3.18 18.17
N ASN A 213 30.68 3.06 17.59
CA ASN A 213 30.85 3.03 16.14
C ASN A 213 30.11 1.84 15.49
N ILE A 214 30.16 0.66 16.11
CA ILE A 214 29.41 -0.52 15.62
C ILE A 214 27.90 -0.27 15.69
N SER A 215 27.39 0.38 16.73
CA SER A 215 25.96 0.67 16.86
C SER A 215 25.49 1.63 15.76
N VAL A 216 26.22 2.74 15.54
CA VAL A 216 25.94 3.70 14.47
C VAL A 216 25.99 3.04 13.10
N ARG A 217 26.96 2.15 12.86
CA ARG A 217 27.04 1.37 11.61
C ARG A 217 25.89 0.40 11.47
N MET A 218 25.47 -0.28 12.54
CA MET A 218 24.33 -1.19 12.50
C MET A 218 23.03 -0.46 12.15
N GLU A 219 22.82 0.72 12.74
CA GLU A 219 21.67 1.57 12.41
C GLU A 219 21.69 1.99 10.92
N ARG A 220 22.84 2.50 10.46
CA ARG A 220 22.99 3.08 9.11
C ARG A 220 23.03 2.03 7.99
N GLU A 221 23.79 0.95 8.20
CA GLU A 221 24.05 -0.08 7.17
C GLU A 221 22.98 -1.16 7.16
N ILE A 222 22.32 -1.44 8.30
CA ILE A 222 21.31 -2.52 8.41
C ILE A 222 19.92 -1.98 8.69
N GLN A 223 19.70 -1.32 9.82
CA GLN A 223 18.35 -1.02 10.32
C GLN A 223 17.58 -0.12 9.36
N LEU A 224 18.16 1.01 8.96
CA LEU A 224 17.50 1.93 8.04
C LEU A 224 17.19 1.28 6.68
N PRO A 225 18.14 0.65 5.96
CA PRO A 225 17.84 -0.05 4.71
C PRO A 225 16.76 -1.14 4.84
N VAL A 226 16.80 -1.93 5.90
CA VAL A 226 15.82 -3.00 6.15
C VAL A 226 14.42 -2.43 6.37
N LEU A 227 14.28 -1.38 7.18
CA LEU A 227 12.98 -0.71 7.40
C LEU A 227 12.41 -0.10 6.12
N LEU A 228 13.27 0.50 5.30
CA LEU A 228 12.83 1.01 4.00
C LEU A 228 12.38 -0.13 3.09
N ASN A 229 13.10 -1.26 3.06
CA ASN A 229 12.71 -2.42 2.25
C ASN A 229 11.40 -3.05 2.75
N LEU A 230 11.18 -3.10 4.06
CA LEU A 230 9.90 -3.51 4.66
C LEU A 230 8.76 -2.59 4.20
N ALA A 231 8.96 -1.28 4.24
CA ALA A 231 7.96 -0.32 3.74
C ALA A 231 7.63 -0.55 2.26
N LEU A 232 8.64 -0.89 1.46
CA LEU A 232 8.48 -1.17 0.04
C LEU A 232 7.76 -2.50 -0.22
N CYS A 233 8.07 -3.57 0.52
CA CYS A 233 7.32 -4.82 0.48
C CYS A 233 5.84 -4.58 0.83
N ALA A 234 5.59 -3.83 1.90
CA ALA A 234 4.23 -3.48 2.33
C ALA A 234 3.47 -2.69 1.24
N MET A 235 4.10 -1.74 0.56
CA MET A 235 3.50 -1.05 -0.60
C MET A 235 3.18 -2.01 -1.75
N LYS A 236 4.08 -2.95 -2.05
CA LYS A 236 3.88 -3.95 -3.13
C LYS A 236 2.69 -4.87 -2.86
N MET A 237 2.41 -5.15 -1.58
CA MET A 237 1.28 -5.95 -1.12
C MET A 237 -0.02 -5.15 -0.89
N GLY A 238 -0.02 -3.82 -1.14
CA GLY A 238 -1.19 -2.97 -0.87
C GLY A 238 -1.43 -2.65 0.62
N MET A 239 -0.48 -2.99 1.50
CA MET A 239 -0.57 -2.77 2.95
C MET A 239 -0.08 -1.36 3.32
N LEU A 240 -0.74 -0.32 2.79
CA LEU A 240 -0.26 1.06 2.84
C LEU A 240 -0.09 1.61 4.27
N SER A 241 -1.01 1.27 5.18
CA SER A 241 -0.91 1.64 6.60
C SER A 241 0.35 1.08 7.27
N LYS A 242 0.74 -0.15 6.93
CA LYS A 242 1.98 -0.76 7.46
C LYS A 242 3.22 -0.12 6.84
N ALA A 243 3.17 0.19 5.53
CA ALA A 243 4.26 0.90 4.86
C ALA A 243 4.54 2.25 5.52
N GLU A 244 3.49 3.03 5.83
CA GLU A 244 3.62 4.30 6.57
C GLU A 244 4.26 4.07 7.95
N ARG A 245 3.82 3.05 8.70
CA ARG A 245 4.40 2.75 10.02
C ARG A 245 5.89 2.40 9.95
N PHE A 246 6.31 1.60 8.97
CA PHE A 246 7.73 1.31 8.77
C PHE A 246 8.54 2.56 8.43
N CYS A 247 8.00 3.46 7.62
CA CYS A 247 8.65 4.74 7.34
C CYS A 247 8.70 5.66 8.56
N ASN A 248 7.65 5.73 9.37
CA ASN A 248 7.65 6.50 10.62
C ASN A 248 8.70 5.95 11.57
N PHE A 249 8.74 4.63 11.78
CA PHE A 249 9.76 4.00 12.62
C PHE A 249 11.18 4.29 12.09
N ALA A 250 11.39 4.24 10.78
CA ALA A 250 12.67 4.63 10.20
C ALA A 250 13.02 6.10 10.48
N ILE A 251 12.08 7.04 10.35
CA ILE A 251 12.34 8.47 10.54
C ILE A 251 12.49 8.84 12.03
N ASP A 252 11.66 8.27 12.89
CA ASP A 252 11.55 8.70 14.29
C ASP A 252 12.62 8.02 15.17
N GLU A 253 12.83 6.71 14.98
CA GLU A 253 13.71 5.89 15.83
C GLU A 253 15.16 5.82 15.33
N THR A 254 15.42 6.10 14.05
CA THR A 254 16.80 6.12 13.52
C THR A 254 17.26 7.56 13.31
N SER A 255 18.40 7.91 13.93
CA SER A 255 19.10 9.18 13.75
C SER A 255 19.38 9.47 12.28
N CYS A 256 19.79 8.45 11.52
CA CYS A 256 20.07 8.55 10.10
C CYS A 256 18.81 8.62 9.21
N GLY A 257 17.67 8.12 9.69
CA GLY A 257 16.40 8.17 8.96
C GLY A 257 15.80 9.57 8.87
N LYS A 258 16.03 10.44 9.88
CA LYS A 258 15.56 11.83 9.88
C LYS A 258 16.03 12.63 8.68
N ILE A 259 17.27 12.39 8.27
CA ILE A 259 17.93 13.05 7.13
C ILE A 259 17.86 12.23 5.84
N SER A 260 17.13 11.12 5.82
CA SER A 260 17.09 10.21 4.67
C SER A 260 16.00 10.65 3.67
N PRO A 261 16.37 11.18 2.49
CA PRO A 261 15.39 11.56 1.48
C PRO A 261 14.57 10.35 0.99
N LYS A 262 15.16 9.15 1.00
CA LYS A 262 14.48 7.89 0.64
C LYS A 262 13.36 7.55 1.63
N ALA A 263 13.54 7.82 2.92
CA ALA A 263 12.53 7.55 3.95
C ALA A 263 11.30 8.45 3.79
N HIS A 264 11.53 9.77 3.67
CA HIS A 264 10.46 10.75 3.44
C HIS A 264 9.74 10.50 2.12
N PHE A 265 10.48 10.20 1.04
CA PHE A 265 9.88 9.85 -0.25
C PHE A 265 8.96 8.62 -0.15
N ARG A 266 9.40 7.53 0.48
CA ARG A 266 8.57 6.31 0.63
C ARG A 266 7.34 6.59 1.50
N ARG A 267 7.45 7.39 2.56
CA ARG A 267 6.30 7.81 3.40
C ARG A 267 5.30 8.64 2.61
N GLY A 268 5.78 9.67 1.90
CA GLY A 268 4.96 10.53 1.07
C GLY A 268 4.23 9.75 -0.01
N ARG A 269 4.90 8.75 -0.61
CA ARG A 269 4.27 7.82 -1.58
C ARG A 269 3.18 6.96 -0.95
N ALA A 270 3.41 6.40 0.24
CA ALA A 270 2.39 5.62 0.95
C ALA A 270 1.16 6.50 1.26
N ARG A 271 1.36 7.72 1.77
CA ARG A 271 0.30 8.69 2.05
C ARG A 271 -0.46 9.14 0.80
N LEU A 272 0.24 9.36 -0.31
CA LEU A 272 -0.35 9.63 -1.62
C LEU A 272 -1.30 8.51 -2.04
N LEU A 273 -0.86 7.25 -1.90
CA LEU A 273 -1.68 6.08 -2.24
C LEU A 273 -2.89 5.93 -1.31
N MET A 274 -2.81 6.37 -0.06
CA MET A 274 -3.94 6.43 0.89
C MET A 274 -4.85 7.64 0.71
N GLY A 275 -4.59 8.52 -0.27
CA GLY A 275 -5.37 9.75 -0.48
C GLY A 275 -5.10 10.88 0.53
N ARG A 276 -4.07 10.75 1.39
CA ARG A 276 -3.62 11.77 2.34
C ARG A 276 -2.70 12.78 1.67
N TYR A 277 -3.30 13.59 0.79
CA TYR A 277 -2.57 14.47 -0.12
C TYR A 277 -1.74 15.57 0.57
N PRO A 278 -2.24 16.30 1.58
CA PRO A 278 -1.46 17.34 2.25
C PRO A 278 -0.20 16.79 2.94
N GLU A 279 -0.33 15.66 3.63
CA GLU A 279 0.77 15.00 4.33
C GLU A 279 1.77 14.41 3.33
N ALA A 280 1.29 13.88 2.20
CA ALA A 280 2.14 13.42 1.10
C ALA A 280 2.95 14.57 0.49
N GLU A 281 2.36 15.76 0.32
CA GLU A 281 3.08 16.94 -0.19
C GLU A 281 4.22 17.34 0.73
N SER A 282 3.94 17.44 2.03
CA SER A 282 4.93 17.77 3.05
C SER A 282 6.12 16.79 3.05
N ASP A 283 5.88 15.49 2.90
CA ASP A 283 6.93 14.47 2.86
C ASP A 283 7.77 14.53 1.57
N LEU A 284 7.14 14.77 0.41
CA LEU A 284 7.86 14.92 -0.86
C LEU A 284 8.70 16.20 -0.86
N ASP A 285 8.23 17.27 -0.22
CA ASP A 285 8.99 18.52 -0.07
C ASP A 285 10.15 18.39 0.90
N ALA A 286 9.97 17.67 2.00
CA ALA A 286 11.07 17.31 2.90
C ALA A 286 12.16 16.52 2.14
N ALA A 287 11.77 15.54 1.31
CA ALA A 287 12.72 14.77 0.50
C ALA A 287 13.47 15.65 -0.52
N LEU A 288 12.80 16.59 -1.20
CA LEU A 288 13.44 17.54 -2.12
C LEU A 288 14.38 18.51 -1.39
N GLY A 289 13.99 18.98 -0.22
CA GLY A 289 14.81 19.85 0.62
C GLY A 289 16.14 19.17 0.99
N MET A 290 16.09 17.90 1.40
CA MET A 290 17.30 17.12 1.74
C MET A 290 18.21 16.90 0.54
N LEU A 291 17.65 16.56 -0.64
CA LEU A 291 18.44 16.38 -1.87
C LEU A 291 19.11 17.69 -2.33
N SER A 292 18.54 18.85 -2.00
CA SER A 292 19.10 20.16 -2.38
C SER A 292 20.22 20.62 -1.44
N LEU A 293 20.22 20.17 -0.18
CA LEU A 293 21.27 20.50 0.79
C LEU A 293 22.57 19.72 0.53
N ASP A 294 22.45 18.48 0.06
CA ASP A 294 23.60 17.64 -0.31
C ASP A 294 24.45 18.25 -1.43
N ASP A 295 23.80 18.99 -2.35
CA ASP A 295 24.48 19.71 -3.42
C ASP A 295 25.39 20.83 -2.89
N VAL A 296 24.98 21.49 -1.79
CA VAL A 296 25.74 22.62 -1.20
C VAL A 296 26.94 22.11 -0.40
N ALA A 297 26.77 21.00 0.34
CA ALA A 297 27.85 20.45 1.16
C ALA A 297 29.02 19.89 0.33
N LYS A 298 28.78 19.48 -0.92
CA LYS A 298 29.79 18.85 -1.79
C LYS A 298 30.68 19.83 -2.56
N VAL A 299 30.33 21.11 -2.64
CA VAL A 299 31.12 22.13 -3.37
C VAL A 299 32.49 22.42 -2.70
N GLY A 300 32.74 21.91 -1.48
CA GLY A 300 33.95 22.21 -0.70
C GLY A 300 35.05 21.13 -0.68
N CYS A 301 34.93 19.98 -1.35
CA CYS A 301 35.86 18.85 -1.17
C CYS A 301 36.35 18.27 -2.51
N ASP A 302 37.48 18.77 -3.02
CA ASP A 302 38.18 18.32 -4.26
C ASP A 302 38.82 16.91 -4.11
N HIS A 303 38.03 15.86 -3.88
CA HIS A 303 38.53 14.48 -3.94
C HIS A 303 37.79 13.68 -5.03
N SER A 304 38.56 13.26 -6.01
CA SER A 304 38.21 12.88 -7.39
C SER A 304 37.47 11.54 -7.59
N ASP A 305 36.74 11.04 -6.60
CA ASP A 305 35.96 9.78 -6.69
C ASP A 305 34.41 10.01 -6.63
N GLY A 306 33.98 11.27 -6.75
CA GLY A 306 32.60 11.71 -6.48
C GLY A 306 31.56 11.52 -7.60
N GLY A 307 31.93 11.00 -8.78
CA GLY A 307 31.05 10.99 -9.97
C GLY A 307 29.78 10.13 -9.84
N VAL A 308 29.87 8.98 -9.15
CA VAL A 308 28.76 8.00 -9.12
C VAL A 308 27.60 8.48 -8.23
N GLN A 309 27.87 9.19 -7.14
CA GLN A 309 26.83 9.63 -6.22
C GLN A 309 25.95 10.75 -6.79
N GLY A 310 26.52 11.68 -7.57
CA GLY A 310 25.76 12.80 -8.14
C GLY A 310 24.65 12.31 -9.07
N VAL A 311 24.93 11.29 -9.88
CA VAL A 311 23.94 10.70 -10.81
C VAL A 311 22.79 10.03 -10.04
N GLU A 312 23.06 9.35 -8.92
CA GLU A 312 22.01 8.73 -8.09
C GLU A 312 21.11 9.79 -7.43
N VAL A 313 21.69 10.89 -6.94
CA VAL A 313 20.96 12.00 -6.32
C VAL A 313 20.02 12.66 -7.32
N GLU A 314 20.53 13.03 -8.50
CA GLU A 314 19.72 13.69 -9.54
C GLU A 314 18.60 12.76 -10.06
N ARG A 315 18.89 11.46 -10.22
CA ARG A 315 17.86 10.47 -10.58
C ARG A 315 16.78 10.38 -9.51
N THR A 316 17.17 10.40 -8.24
CA THR A 316 16.23 10.36 -7.12
C THR A 316 15.38 11.63 -7.10
N ARG A 317 15.99 12.81 -7.29
CA ARG A 317 15.29 14.09 -7.39
C ARG A 317 14.25 14.10 -8.51
N ALA A 318 14.60 13.61 -9.69
CA ALA A 318 13.68 13.49 -10.82
C ALA A 318 12.49 12.55 -10.51
N VAL A 319 12.71 11.47 -9.76
CA VAL A 319 11.62 10.58 -9.31
C VAL A 319 10.68 11.31 -8.33
N VAL A 320 11.23 12.02 -7.35
CA VAL A 320 10.44 12.78 -6.36
C VAL A 320 9.59 13.87 -7.06
N LEU A 321 10.17 14.59 -8.01
CA LEU A 321 9.45 15.60 -8.79
C LEU A 321 8.28 15.02 -9.61
N ARG A 322 8.48 13.83 -10.22
CA ARG A 322 7.39 13.13 -10.95
C ARG A 322 6.25 12.73 -10.02
N GLU A 323 6.54 12.19 -8.84
CA GLU A 323 5.50 11.85 -7.86
C GLU A 323 4.80 13.13 -7.32
N LYS A 324 5.53 14.24 -7.15
CA LYS A 324 4.91 15.54 -6.81
C LYS A 324 3.99 16.07 -7.90
N GLN A 325 4.35 15.91 -9.18
CA GLN A 325 3.46 16.28 -10.29
C GLN A 325 2.20 15.41 -10.30
N ARG A 326 2.35 14.11 -10.05
CA ARG A 326 1.22 13.18 -9.94
C ARG A 326 0.29 13.54 -8.77
N LEU A 327 0.84 13.93 -7.62
CA LEU A 327 0.08 14.42 -6.47
C LEU A 327 -0.83 15.60 -6.86
N ARG A 328 -0.30 16.60 -7.57
CA ARG A 328 -1.08 17.77 -8.03
C ARG A 328 -2.29 17.35 -8.88
N LEU A 329 -2.08 16.44 -9.83
CA LEU A 329 -3.16 15.93 -10.69
C LEU A 329 -4.24 15.19 -9.89
N LEU A 330 -3.85 14.42 -8.87
CA LEU A 330 -4.79 13.71 -7.99
C LEU A 330 -5.59 14.69 -7.13
N VAL A 331 -4.96 15.72 -6.57
CA VAL A 331 -5.62 16.79 -5.80
C VAL A 331 -6.65 17.51 -6.67
N GLU A 332 -6.29 17.96 -7.86
CA GLU A 332 -7.22 18.61 -8.79
C GLU A 332 -8.41 17.71 -9.16
N ARG A 333 -8.18 16.40 -9.35
CA ARG A 333 -9.24 15.44 -9.62
C ARG A 333 -10.15 15.24 -8.41
N ALA A 334 -9.57 15.12 -7.22
CA ALA A 334 -10.32 15.00 -5.97
C ALA A 334 -11.20 16.23 -5.72
N GLU A 335 -10.69 17.44 -5.97
CA GLU A 335 -11.48 18.66 -5.87
C GLU A 335 -12.62 18.72 -6.89
N ARG A 336 -12.36 18.35 -8.15
CA ARG A 336 -13.41 18.26 -9.18
C ARG A 336 -14.50 17.29 -8.78
N ASN A 337 -14.13 16.11 -8.27
CA ASN A 337 -15.06 15.12 -7.77
C ASN A 337 -15.88 15.66 -6.59
N ARG A 338 -15.23 16.32 -5.62
CA ARG A 338 -15.92 16.94 -4.47
C ARG A 338 -16.91 18.01 -4.91
N LYS A 339 -16.52 18.88 -5.87
CA LYS A 339 -17.42 19.88 -6.46
C LYS A 339 -18.59 19.23 -7.19
N ALA A 340 -18.35 18.15 -7.94
CA ALA A 340 -19.39 17.42 -8.65
C ALA A 340 -20.38 16.72 -7.68
N GLN A 341 -19.87 16.07 -6.64
CA GLN A 341 -20.68 15.46 -5.57
C GLN A 341 -21.51 16.51 -4.83
N LYS A 342 -20.90 17.65 -4.47
CA LYS A 342 -21.62 18.78 -3.86
C LYS A 342 -22.77 19.26 -4.74
N ARG A 343 -22.54 19.48 -6.05
CA ARG A 343 -23.59 19.89 -7.00
C ARG A 343 -24.68 18.82 -7.16
N ALA A 344 -24.32 17.54 -7.18
CA ALA A 344 -25.28 16.45 -7.26
C ALA A 344 -26.17 16.41 -6.00
N MET A 345 -25.57 16.62 -4.83
CA MET A 345 -26.26 16.71 -3.55
C MET A 345 -27.17 17.94 -3.46
N GLU A 346 -26.70 19.11 -3.92
CA GLU A 346 -27.49 20.33 -4.01
C GLU A 346 -28.69 20.17 -4.95
N ARG A 347 -28.56 19.44 -6.07
CA ARG A 347 -29.71 19.11 -6.93
C ARG A 347 -30.69 18.19 -6.22
N PHE A 348 -30.21 17.19 -5.49
CA PHE A 348 -31.08 16.24 -4.80
C PHE A 348 -31.90 16.88 -3.67
N PHE A 349 -31.30 17.80 -2.91
CA PHE A 349 -31.97 18.45 -1.77
C PHE A 349 -32.59 19.82 -2.11
N GLY A 350 -32.01 20.57 -3.04
CA GLY A 350 -32.43 21.91 -3.42
C GLY A 350 -33.66 21.95 -4.32
N SER A 351 -33.97 20.87 -5.05
CA SER A 351 -35.18 20.79 -5.87
C SER A 351 -36.50 20.79 -5.08
N SER A 352 -36.46 20.72 -3.75
CA SER A 352 -37.67 20.66 -2.93
C SER A 352 -38.12 22.01 -2.35
N SER A 353 -37.34 23.10 -2.47
CA SER A 353 -37.67 24.39 -1.81
C SER A 353 -38.01 25.56 -2.74
N LEU A 354 -38.20 25.33 -4.04
CA LEU A 354 -38.58 26.38 -5.02
C LEU A 354 -40.00 26.17 -5.59
N ILE A 355 -40.91 25.57 -4.83
CA ILE A 355 -42.34 25.47 -5.19
C ILE A 355 -43.20 26.52 -4.45
N GLU A 356 -42.60 27.47 -3.74
CA GLU A 356 -43.38 28.54 -3.10
C GLU A 356 -43.51 29.77 -4.00
N ASP A 357 -44.75 29.92 -4.49
CA ASP A 357 -45.45 31.16 -4.83
C ASP A 357 -44.96 31.99 -6.02
N ASP A 358 -45.16 31.46 -7.24
CA ASP A 358 -45.47 32.31 -8.40
C ASP A 358 -46.98 32.30 -8.67
N LYS A 359 -47.73 32.97 -7.77
CA LYS A 359 -49.07 33.47 -8.10
C LYS A 359 -48.91 34.74 -8.92
N GLY A 360 -48.82 34.58 -10.23
CA GLY A 360 -49.34 35.57 -11.16
C GLY A 360 -48.33 36.12 -12.17
N MET A 361 -48.37 35.58 -13.38
CA MET A 361 -49.00 36.29 -14.49
C MET A 361 -49.22 35.31 -15.64
N GLY A 362 -50.43 35.28 -16.19
CA GLY A 362 -50.75 34.44 -17.33
C GLY A 362 -49.89 34.79 -18.54
N SER A 363 -49.24 33.79 -19.11
CA SER A 363 -48.83 33.85 -20.51
C SER A 363 -48.94 32.45 -21.11
N SER A 364 -50.09 32.24 -21.73
CA SER A 364 -50.28 31.27 -22.81
C SER A 364 -49.23 31.51 -23.90
N THR A 365 -48.37 30.53 -24.19
CA THR A 365 -48.18 29.94 -25.53
C THR A 365 -46.96 29.02 -25.61
N ALA A 366 -47.18 27.92 -26.36
CA ALA A 366 -46.21 27.13 -27.12
C ALA A 366 -45.37 26.05 -26.39
N ASP A 367 -45.89 24.82 -26.51
CA ASP A 367 -45.21 23.55 -26.72
C ASP A 367 -43.70 23.61 -26.99
N CYS A 368 -42.91 23.26 -25.97
CA CYS A 368 -41.58 22.69 -26.15
C CYS A 368 -41.49 21.39 -25.33
N VAL A 369 -41.81 20.29 -26.01
CA VAL A 369 -41.60 18.92 -25.54
C VAL A 369 -40.09 18.70 -25.42
N ASP A 370 -39.54 18.89 -24.22
CA ASP A 370 -38.15 18.55 -23.89
C ASP A 370 -38.04 17.03 -23.74
N ASP A 371 -37.68 16.39 -24.86
CA ASP A 371 -37.51 14.95 -25.02
C ASP A 371 -36.13 14.47 -24.50
N SER A 372 -35.71 14.98 -23.33
CA SER A 372 -34.48 14.55 -22.69
C SER A 372 -34.64 13.12 -22.14
N PRO A 373 -33.91 12.12 -22.65
CA PRO A 373 -34.11 10.71 -22.28
C PRO A 373 -33.75 10.51 -20.80
N SER A 374 -34.76 10.19 -19.99
CA SER A 374 -34.61 9.77 -18.60
C SER A 374 -33.57 8.66 -18.49
N LEU A 375 -32.59 8.83 -17.59
CA LEU A 375 -31.53 7.85 -17.33
C LEU A 375 -32.04 6.51 -16.75
N TYR A 376 -33.33 6.42 -16.40
CA TYR A 376 -33.98 5.21 -15.91
C TYR A 376 -35.38 5.06 -16.54
N PRO A 377 -35.49 4.46 -17.74
CA PRO A 377 -36.77 4.29 -18.42
C PRO A 377 -37.74 3.36 -17.66
N GLU A 378 -37.21 2.43 -16.87
CA GLU A 378 -37.98 1.45 -16.10
C GLU A 378 -38.79 2.05 -14.93
N LYS A 379 -38.55 3.30 -14.55
CA LYS A 379 -39.30 3.96 -13.45
C LYS A 379 -40.48 4.80 -13.92
N ARG A 380 -40.78 4.85 -15.21
CA ARG A 380 -41.92 5.64 -15.74
C ARG A 380 -43.28 5.18 -15.19
N ASP A 381 -43.42 3.89 -14.83
CA ASP A 381 -44.70 3.34 -14.37
C ASP A 381 -44.99 3.57 -12.88
N ILE A 382 -44.00 3.99 -12.09
CA ILE A 382 -44.20 4.26 -10.65
C ILE A 382 -44.96 5.59 -10.46
N ALA A 383 -44.85 6.53 -11.39
CA ALA A 383 -45.54 7.81 -11.33
C ALA A 383 -47.07 7.71 -11.58
N GLN A 384 -47.56 6.59 -12.13
CA GLN A 384 -48.99 6.38 -12.37
C GLN A 384 -49.74 5.77 -11.17
N LEU A 385 -49.03 5.28 -10.15
CA LEU A 385 -49.64 4.62 -8.98
C LEU A 385 -50.01 5.58 -7.85
N PHE A 386 -49.72 6.88 -7.99
CA PHE A 386 -50.10 7.88 -7.01
C PHE A 386 -51.24 8.73 -7.56
N PRO A 387 -52.47 8.65 -6.98
CA PRO A 387 -53.51 9.62 -7.27
C PRO A 387 -52.94 11.01 -7.04
N ARG A 388 -53.02 11.87 -8.07
CA ARG A 388 -52.79 13.31 -7.89
C ARG A 388 -53.72 13.74 -6.77
N SER A 389 -53.16 13.98 -5.58
CA SER A 389 -53.93 14.48 -4.44
C SER A 389 -54.57 15.78 -4.88
N ASP A 390 -55.90 15.76 -4.98
CA ASP A 390 -56.70 16.92 -5.31
C ASP A 390 -56.28 18.10 -4.43
N LYS A 391 -56.15 19.25 -5.07
CA LYS A 391 -55.82 20.52 -4.46
C LYS A 391 -56.74 20.73 -3.25
N VAL A 392 -56.19 20.58 -2.05
CA VAL A 392 -56.80 21.12 -0.84
C VAL A 392 -56.72 22.64 -0.98
N ILE A 393 -57.85 23.24 -1.35
CA ILE A 393 -58.04 24.68 -1.34
C ILE A 393 -57.98 25.09 0.13
N VAL A 394 -56.87 25.73 0.53
CA VAL A 394 -56.79 26.41 1.81
C VAL A 394 -57.54 27.73 1.63
N GLU A 395 -58.78 27.78 2.14
CA GLU A 395 -59.51 29.03 2.33
C GLU A 395 -58.80 29.84 3.41
N TYR A 396 -58.34 31.03 3.04
CA TYR A 396 -57.83 32.02 3.99
C TYR A 396 -59.03 32.65 4.70
N ASN A 397 -59.13 32.44 6.01
CA ASN A 397 -59.96 33.29 6.86
C ASN A 397 -59.19 34.57 7.20
N ASP A 398 -59.86 35.71 7.02
CA ASP A 398 -59.38 37.09 7.21
C ASP A 398 -59.28 37.47 8.71
N ASP A 399 -58.67 36.59 9.50
CA ASP A 399 -58.30 36.83 10.90
C ASP A 399 -56.78 36.75 10.95
N GLY A 400 -56.13 37.90 11.16
CA GLY A 400 -54.68 38.08 11.15
C GLY A 400 -53.89 37.34 12.25
N THR A 401 -54.31 36.13 12.63
CA THR A 401 -53.57 35.26 13.52
C THR A 401 -52.74 34.28 12.69
N ILE A 402 -51.44 34.58 12.52
CA ILE A 402 -50.46 33.66 11.92
C ILE A 402 -50.23 32.51 12.91
N ASP A 403 -51.14 31.53 12.88
CA ASP A 403 -50.90 30.26 13.53
C ASP A 403 -49.75 29.57 12.81
N ASN A 404 -48.71 29.23 13.58
CA ASN A 404 -47.59 28.37 13.20
C ASN A 404 -48.12 26.99 12.77
N LEU A 405 -48.70 26.89 11.58
CA LEU A 405 -48.90 25.62 10.89
C LEU A 405 -47.53 25.12 10.46
N LYS A 406 -46.86 24.51 11.45
CA LYS A 406 -45.81 23.50 11.29
C LYS A 406 -46.32 22.54 10.22
N GLN A 407 -45.95 22.79 8.97
CA GLN A 407 -46.30 21.99 7.82
C GLN A 407 -45.90 20.56 8.19
N ARG A 408 -46.89 19.72 8.51
CA ARG A 408 -46.67 18.35 8.96
C ARG A 408 -46.11 17.62 7.75
N SER A 409 -44.79 17.63 7.64
CA SER A 409 -44.05 16.82 6.66
C SER A 409 -44.65 15.44 6.70
N THR A 410 -45.19 14.99 5.57
CA THR A 410 -45.87 13.70 5.49
C THR A 410 -44.91 12.61 5.96
N TYR A 411 -45.44 11.54 6.55
CA TYR A 411 -44.63 10.41 7.03
C TYR A 411 -43.63 9.92 5.96
N PHE A 412 -44.00 10.03 4.68
CA PHE A 412 -43.13 9.75 3.53
C PHE A 412 -41.95 10.72 3.39
N GLN A 413 -42.19 12.05 3.49
CA GLN A 413 -41.10 13.04 3.49
C GLN A 413 -40.15 12.84 4.66
N TRP A 414 -40.67 12.50 5.85
CA TRP A 414 -39.84 12.17 7.01
C TRP A 414 -38.98 10.94 6.74
N TYR A 415 -39.57 9.89 6.14
CA TYR A 415 -38.87 8.65 5.79
C TYR A 415 -37.75 8.88 4.76
N LEU A 416 -38.00 9.66 3.71
CA LEU A 416 -36.98 10.05 2.73
C LEU A 416 -35.84 10.86 3.37
N ARG A 417 -36.17 11.76 4.29
CA ARG A 417 -35.18 12.57 5.01
C ARG A 417 -34.32 11.70 5.95
N MET A 418 -34.92 10.69 6.58
CA MET A 418 -34.23 9.68 7.37
C MET A 418 -33.30 8.83 6.50
N LEU A 419 -33.78 8.32 5.36
CA LEU A 419 -32.98 7.57 4.39
C LEU A 419 -31.79 8.37 3.88
N GLY A 420 -31.97 9.66 3.56
CA GLY A 420 -30.89 10.55 3.17
C GLY A 420 -29.83 10.73 4.26
N ARG A 421 -30.24 10.85 5.54
CA ARG A 421 -29.31 10.93 6.68
C ARG A 421 -28.59 9.61 6.92
N CYS A 422 -29.27 8.47 6.79
CA CYS A 422 -28.66 7.15 6.90
C CYS A 422 -27.66 6.90 5.77
N ALA A 423 -28.01 7.24 4.53
CA ALA A 423 -27.10 7.13 3.39
C ALA A 423 -25.87 8.03 3.54
N GLN A 424 -26.06 9.27 4.00
CA GLN A 424 -24.93 10.17 4.32
C GLN A 424 -24.06 9.58 5.43
N LYS A 425 -24.65 9.06 6.51
CA LYS A 425 -23.89 8.42 7.58
C LYS A 425 -23.16 7.16 7.11
N ILE A 426 -23.75 6.36 6.23
CA ILE A 426 -23.12 5.18 5.63
C ILE A 426 -21.97 5.62 4.71
N LEU A 427 -22.13 6.68 3.92
CA LEU A 427 -21.05 7.23 3.08
C LEU A 427 -19.94 7.86 3.92
N ASP A 428 -20.26 8.49 5.05
CA ASP A 428 -19.27 8.98 6.01
C ASP A 428 -18.53 7.80 6.67
N ILE A 429 -19.24 6.73 7.06
CA ILE A 429 -18.63 5.51 7.63
C ILE A 429 -17.77 4.79 6.59
N ILE A 430 -18.25 4.59 5.37
CA ILE A 430 -17.48 3.97 4.27
C ILE A 430 -16.33 4.88 3.82
N GLY A 431 -16.47 6.20 3.96
CA GLY A 431 -15.41 7.17 3.70
C GLY A 431 -14.34 7.24 4.78
N ASP A 432 -14.68 6.90 6.03
CA ASP A 432 -13.76 6.94 7.19
C ASP A 432 -13.20 5.56 7.59
N GLU A 433 -13.82 4.46 7.16
CA GLU A 433 -13.30 3.12 7.46
C GLU A 433 -12.12 2.80 6.54
N GLN A 434 -10.92 3.15 7.03
CA GLN A 434 -9.68 2.40 6.85
C GLN A 434 -9.92 0.94 7.23
N GLY A 435 -10.63 0.19 6.38
CA GLY A 435 -10.65 -1.25 6.47
C GLY A 435 -9.25 -1.75 6.12
N ASP A 436 -8.62 -2.47 7.04
CA ASP A 436 -7.42 -3.32 6.81
C ASP A 436 -7.70 -4.47 5.80
N GLY A 437 -8.69 -4.31 4.92
CA GLY A 437 -8.88 -5.15 3.75
C GLY A 437 -7.83 -4.77 2.68
N PRO A 438 -7.36 -5.73 1.87
CA PRO A 438 -6.48 -5.43 0.76
C PRO A 438 -7.23 -4.51 -0.21
N GLU A 439 -6.95 -3.21 -0.14
CA GLU A 439 -7.47 -2.24 -1.10
C GLU A 439 -6.92 -2.65 -2.47
N VAL A 440 -7.84 -2.92 -3.41
CA VAL A 440 -7.48 -3.34 -4.76
C VAL A 440 -6.87 -2.13 -5.47
N VAL A 441 -5.56 -1.98 -5.33
CA VAL A 441 -4.79 -0.94 -6.02
C VAL A 441 -4.99 -1.15 -7.53
N PRO A 442 -5.48 -0.16 -8.28
CA PRO A 442 -5.69 -0.30 -9.73
C PRO A 442 -4.42 -0.79 -10.43
N SER A 443 -4.53 -1.83 -11.27
CA SER A 443 -3.35 -2.54 -11.82
C SER A 443 -2.41 -1.65 -12.66
N SER A 444 -2.92 -0.54 -13.19
CA SER A 444 -2.09 0.49 -13.85
C SER A 444 -1.01 1.03 -12.92
N TYR A 445 -1.29 1.16 -11.62
CA TYR A 445 -0.34 1.67 -10.64
C TYR A 445 0.73 0.66 -10.24
N GLN A 446 0.44 -0.65 -10.28
CA GLN A 446 1.44 -1.68 -10.00
C GLN A 446 2.55 -1.72 -11.06
N ARG A 447 2.22 -1.44 -12.32
CA ARG A 447 3.19 -1.43 -13.43
C ARG A 447 4.19 -0.26 -13.30
N ASP A 448 3.70 0.93 -12.93
CA ASP A 448 4.57 2.08 -12.65
C ASP A 448 5.38 1.88 -11.35
N LEU A 449 4.82 1.15 -10.38
CA LEU A 449 5.50 0.75 -9.14
C LEU A 449 6.70 -0.16 -9.42
N ALA A 450 6.64 -1.03 -10.42
CA ALA A 450 7.77 -1.90 -10.79
C ALA A 450 8.91 -1.11 -11.46
N ASN A 451 8.56 -0.22 -12.39
CA ASN A 451 9.52 0.52 -13.20
C ASN A 451 10.28 1.60 -12.40
N ALA A 452 9.60 2.32 -11.50
CA ALA A 452 10.25 3.37 -10.71
C ALA A 452 11.19 2.80 -9.62
N THR A 453 10.86 1.65 -9.05
CA THR A 453 11.62 1.04 -7.94
C THR A 453 12.84 0.27 -8.44
N SER A 454 12.72 -0.46 -9.57
CA SER A 454 13.86 -1.17 -10.19
C SER A 454 15.03 -0.23 -10.54
N MET A 455 14.76 1.04 -10.86
CA MET A 455 15.82 2.00 -11.20
C MET A 455 16.66 2.51 -10.02
N ILE A 456 16.18 2.38 -8.77
CA ILE A 456 16.86 2.97 -7.60
C ILE A 456 17.73 1.94 -6.86
N GLU A 457 17.44 0.64 -6.97
CA GLU A 457 18.12 -0.40 -6.15
C GLU A 457 19.15 -1.25 -6.93
N CYS A 458 19.01 -1.44 -8.25
CA CYS A 458 19.81 -2.41 -9.01
C CYS A 458 21.30 -2.04 -9.31
N LYS A 459 21.92 -1.05 -8.68
CA LYS A 459 23.30 -0.63 -9.05
C LYS A 459 24.33 -0.52 -7.92
N LYS A 460 24.00 -0.89 -6.69
CA LYS A 460 24.94 -0.73 -5.56
C LYS A 460 25.76 -1.96 -5.17
N ASP A 461 25.39 -3.14 -5.67
CA ASP A 461 26.03 -4.42 -5.27
C ASP A 461 26.71 -5.15 -6.45
N ALA A 462 27.08 -4.43 -7.52
CA ALA A 462 27.88 -4.95 -8.65
C ALA A 462 29.29 -4.37 -8.67
#